data_AF-A0A5B7IUR6-F1
#
_entry.id   AF-A0A5B7IUR6-F1
#
_cell.length_a   1.000
_cell.length_b   1.000
_cell.length_c   1.000
_cell.angle_alpha   90.00
_cell.angle_beta   90.00
_cell.angle_gamma   90.00
#
_symmetry.space_group_name_H-M   'P 1'
#
loop_
_entity.id
_entity.type
_entity.pdbx_description
1 polymer ?
#
loop_
_entity_poly.entity_id
_entity_poly.type
_entity_poly.pdbx_seq_one_letter_code
_entity_poly.pdbx_strand_id
1 'polypeptide(L)'
;MDLMSINIHRGRDHAIATYNSMREACGLRRAVNFDDLSDQIIPPLINRLKDLYKSVEDIDLFAGGMSETPLDGGLLGWTFTCIVGDQYTRLRKADRFFYDLGGQTGSFREGKAEITDFLI
;
A
#
# COMPACT_ATOMS: atom_id res chain seq x y z
N MET A 1 24.65 -5.17 -4.31
CA MET A 1 23.25 -5.60 -4.51
C MET A 1 22.38 -4.38 -4.31
N ASP A 2 21.42 -4.11 -5.19
CA ASP A 2 20.48 -2.99 -5.07
C ASP A 2 19.08 -3.52 -4.72
N LEU A 3 18.60 -3.17 -3.52
CA LEU A 3 17.33 -3.64 -2.99
C LEU A 3 16.13 -3.08 -3.75
N MET A 4 16.21 -1.84 -4.25
CA MET A 4 15.09 -1.21 -4.96
C MET A 4 14.86 -1.88 -6.31
N SER A 5 15.95 -2.12 -7.05
CA SER A 5 15.92 -2.90 -8.29
C SER A 5 15.38 -4.32 -8.07
N ILE A 6 15.77 -4.97 -6.97
CA ILE A 6 15.26 -6.32 -6.63
C ILE A 6 13.75 -6.30 -6.38
N ASN A 7 13.21 -5.28 -5.70
CA ASN A 7 11.77 -5.20 -5.45
C ASN A 7 10.97 -5.06 -6.75
N ILE A 8 11.47 -4.26 -7.70
CA ILE A 8 10.87 -4.14 -9.03
C ILE A 8 10.90 -5.50 -9.75
N HIS A 9 12.05 -6.17 -9.77
CA HIS A 9 12.18 -7.49 -10.39
C HIS A 9 11.27 -8.54 -9.75
N ARG A 10 11.18 -8.58 -8.42
CA ARG A 10 10.28 -9.49 -7.70
C ARG A 10 8.82 -9.21 -8.00
N GLY A 11 8.43 -7.94 -8.13
CA GLY A 11 7.08 -7.58 -8.53
C GLY A 11 6.71 -8.20 -9.88
N ARG A 12 7.61 -8.11 -10.86
CA ARG A 12 7.41 -8.69 -12.20
C ARG A 12 7.40 -10.22 -12.17
N ASP A 13 8.32 -10.83 -11.43
CA ASP A 13 8.44 -12.29 -11.28
C ASP A 13 7.17 -12.92 -10.66
N HIS A 14 6.58 -12.24 -9.67
CA HIS A 14 5.34 -12.67 -9.02
C HIS A 14 4.07 -12.18 -9.76
N ALA A 15 4.21 -11.59 -10.95
CA ALA A 15 3.10 -11.03 -11.72
C ALA A 15 2.20 -10.08 -10.91
N ILE A 16 2.81 -9.27 -10.04
CA ILE A 16 2.09 -8.25 -9.27
C ILE A 16 1.51 -7.23 -10.24
N ALA A 17 0.25 -6.84 -10.00
CA ALA A 17 -0.45 -5.86 -10.80
C ALA A 17 0.32 -4.53 -10.87
N THR A 18 0.12 -3.80 -11.96
CA THR A 18 0.76 -2.50 -12.18
C THR A 18 0.22 -1.45 -11.21
N TYR A 19 0.95 -0.36 -11.03
CA TYR A 19 0.52 0.76 -10.19
C TYR A 19 -0.86 1.28 -10.62
N ASN A 20 -1.10 1.45 -11.93
CA ASN A 20 -2.36 1.98 -12.45
C ASN A 20 -3.55 1.07 -12.15
N SER A 21 -3.33 -0.24 -12.18
CA SER A 21 -4.36 -1.24 -11.84
C SER A 21 -4.64 -1.27 -10.34
N MET A 22 -3.61 -1.16 -9.50
CA MET A 22 -3.79 -1.15 -8.06
C MET A 22 -4.40 0.14 -7.52
N ARG A 23 -4.04 1.31 -8.07
CA ARG A 23 -4.69 2.57 -7.67
C ARG A 23 -6.20 2.53 -7.96
N GLU A 24 -6.60 1.95 -9.09
CA GLU A 24 -8.00 1.77 -9.45
C GLU A 24 -8.71 0.80 -8.50
N ALA A 25 -8.08 -0.34 -8.19
CA ALA A 25 -8.59 -1.27 -7.18
C ALA A 25 -8.74 -0.62 -5.79
N CYS A 26 -7.90 0.37 -5.48
CA CYS A 26 -7.96 1.20 -4.28
C CYS A 26 -8.88 2.43 -4.39
N GLY A 27 -9.73 2.49 -5.41
CA GLY A 27 -10.78 3.50 -5.55
C GLY A 27 -10.34 4.84 -6.15
N LEU A 28 -9.08 4.96 -6.57
CA LEU A 28 -8.64 6.12 -7.35
C LEU A 28 -9.07 5.98 -8.81
N ARG A 29 -9.12 7.10 -9.53
CA ARG A 29 -9.32 7.05 -10.97
C ARG A 29 -8.10 6.41 -11.64
N ARG A 30 -8.34 5.50 -12.58
CA ARG A 30 -7.29 5.00 -13.48
C ARG A 30 -6.71 6.18 -14.28
N ALA A 31 -5.39 6.28 -14.31
CA ALA A 31 -4.70 7.26 -15.13
C ALA A 31 -4.73 6.85 -16.60
N VAL A 32 -5.06 7.78 -17.48
CA VAL A 32 -4.99 7.58 -18.94
C VAL A 32 -3.66 8.09 -19.46
N ASN A 33 -3.09 9.11 -18.82
CA ASN A 33 -1.78 9.68 -19.11
C ASN A 33 -1.05 10.07 -17.82
N PHE A 34 0.23 10.42 -17.94
CA PHE A 34 1.07 10.71 -16.77
C PHE A 34 0.64 11.94 -15.98
N ASP A 35 -0.07 12.90 -16.58
CA ASP A 35 -0.55 14.09 -15.87
C ASP A 35 -1.73 13.76 -14.93
N ASP A 36 -2.45 12.66 -15.19
CA ASP A 36 -3.49 12.12 -14.30
C ASP A 36 -2.91 11.56 -12.99
N LEU A 37 -1.58 11.48 -12.84
CA LEU A 37 -0.92 11.08 -11.59
C LEU A 37 -0.80 12.23 -10.59
N SER A 38 -1.11 13.47 -10.99
CA SER A 38 -0.95 14.68 -10.17
C SER A 38 -1.85 14.74 -8.94
N ASP A 39 -2.84 13.86 -8.85
CA ASP A 39 -3.68 13.72 -7.66
C ASP A 39 -2.94 13.04 -6.49
N GLN A 40 -1.92 12.21 -6.77
CA GLN A 40 -1.14 11.50 -5.74
C GLN A 40 0.36 11.82 -5.78
N ILE A 41 0.91 12.21 -6.93
CA ILE A 41 2.36 12.31 -7.17
C ILE A 41 2.74 13.75 -7.53
N ILE A 42 3.81 14.27 -6.93
CA ILE A 42 4.29 15.63 -7.22
C ILE A 42 4.92 15.74 -8.63
N PRO A 43 4.82 16.90 -9.31
CA PRO A 43 5.27 17.06 -10.70
C PRO A 43 6.72 16.61 -11.00
N PRO A 44 7.73 16.86 -10.13
CA PRO A 44 9.10 16.41 -10.40
C PRO A 44 9.23 14.88 -10.50
N LEU A 45 8.43 14.13 -9.73
CA LEU A 45 8.43 12.66 -9.78
C LEU A 45 7.65 12.13 -10.99
N ILE A 46 6.55 12.78 -11.37
CA ILE A 46 5.82 12.46 -12.62
C ILE A 46 6.76 12.57 -13.83
N ASN A 47 7.56 13.62 -13.90
CA ASN A 47 8.51 13.79 -15.01
C ASN A 47 9.56 12.67 -15.05
N ARG A 48 10.07 12.23 -13.89
CA ARG A 48 10.97 11.06 -13.83
C ARG A 48 10.29 9.78 -14.28
N LEU A 49 9.02 9.58 -13.95
CA LEU A 49 8.25 8.42 -14.43
C LEU A 49 8.04 8.46 -15.95
N LYS A 50 7.78 9.65 -16.53
CA LYS A 50 7.70 9.85 -18.00
C LYS A 50 9.01 9.47 -18.70
N ASP A 51 10.16 9.78 -18.09
CA ASP A 51 11.47 9.44 -18.67
C ASP A 51 11.76 7.93 -18.62
N LEU A 52 11.20 7.22 -17.64
CA LEU A 52 11.50 5.80 -17.38
C LEU A 52 10.50 4.83 -18.03
N TYR A 53 9.22 5.22 -18.15
CA TYR A 53 8.15 4.36 -18.61
C TYR A 53 7.52 4.90 -19.90
N LYS A 54 7.14 4.01 -20.83
CA LYS A 54 6.50 4.38 -22.10
C LYS A 54 5.04 4.74 -21.92
N SER A 55 4.35 4.07 -21.00
CA SER A 55 2.94 4.26 -20.66
C SER A 55 2.76 4.31 -19.15
N VAL A 56 1.72 5.02 -18.68
CA VAL A 56 1.27 4.95 -17.28
C VAL A 56 0.86 3.54 -16.88
N GLU A 57 0.47 2.73 -17.86
CA GLU A 57 0.10 1.33 -17.66
C GLU A 57 1.28 0.44 -17.28
N ASP A 58 2.51 0.85 -17.62
CA ASP A 58 3.71 0.06 -17.40
C ASP A 58 4.36 0.30 -16.04
N ILE A 59 3.87 1.27 -15.26
CA ILE A 59 4.49 1.66 -13.98
C ILE A 59 4.37 0.49 -12.99
N ASP A 60 5.52 -0.02 -12.54
CA ASP A 60 5.58 -1.07 -11.52
C ASP A 60 4.94 -0.57 -10.22
N LEU A 61 4.15 -1.42 -9.54
CA LEU A 61 3.47 -1.05 -8.29
C LEU A 61 4.43 -0.43 -7.26
N PHE A 62 5.61 -1.02 -7.09
CA PHE A 62 6.58 -0.53 -6.12
C PHE A 62 7.07 0.88 -6.47
N ALA A 63 7.41 1.14 -7.73
CA ALA A 63 7.89 2.45 -8.18
C ALA A 63 6.80 3.53 -8.08
N GLY A 64 5.58 3.21 -8.52
CA GLY A 64 4.44 4.13 -8.45
C GLY A 64 4.02 4.44 -7.02
N GLY A 65 3.82 3.42 -6.18
CA GLY A 65 3.41 3.59 -4.80
C GLY A 65 4.44 4.34 -3.94
N MET A 66 5.75 4.12 -4.17
CA MET A 66 6.82 4.89 -3.50
C MET A 66 6.92 6.34 -3.98
N SER A 67 6.32 6.67 -5.13
CA SER A 67 6.32 8.03 -5.68
C SER A 67 5.14 8.87 -5.19
N GLU A 68 4.14 8.25 -4.55
CA GLU A 68 3.00 8.96 -3.97
C GLU A 68 3.43 9.85 -2.81
N THR A 69 2.75 10.99 -2.69
CA THR A 69 2.88 11.88 -1.54
C THR A 69 2.27 11.17 -0.33
N PRO A 70 2.99 11.08 0.81
CA PRO A 70 2.41 10.51 2.02
C PRO A 70 1.14 11.23 2.45
N LEU A 71 0.18 10.47 2.98
CA LEU A 71 -1.00 11.05 3.63
C LEU A 71 -0.60 11.87 4.86
N ASP A 72 -1.42 12.85 5.23
CA ASP A 72 -1.15 13.68 6.41
C ASP A 72 -1.06 12.82 7.68
N GLY A 73 0.01 13.00 8.45
CA GLY A 73 0.33 12.16 9.60
C GLY A 73 0.77 10.72 9.29
N GLY A 74 0.87 10.33 8.01
CA GLY A 74 1.26 9.00 7.55
C GLY A 74 2.63 8.93 6.89
N LEU A 75 3.12 7.70 6.67
CA LEU A 75 4.37 7.42 5.95
C LEU A 75 4.14 6.94 4.50
N LEU A 76 2.92 6.52 4.19
CA LEU A 76 2.55 5.90 2.91
C LEU A 76 1.61 6.83 2.15
N GLY A 77 1.69 6.79 0.82
CA GLY A 77 0.66 7.36 -0.05
C GLY A 77 -0.64 6.57 0.00
N TRP A 78 -1.66 7.05 -0.72
CA TRP A 78 -3.00 6.46 -0.73
C TRP A 78 -3.01 4.98 -1.11
N THR A 79 -2.34 4.60 -2.21
CA THR A 79 -2.40 3.24 -2.75
C THR A 79 -1.77 2.23 -1.79
N PHE A 80 -0.61 2.54 -1.22
CA PHE A 80 0.00 1.68 -0.21
C PHE A 80 -0.73 1.68 1.13
N THR A 81 -1.32 2.80 1.54
CA THR A 81 -2.18 2.83 2.73
C THR A 81 -3.40 1.93 2.55
N CYS A 82 -4.05 1.96 1.38
CA CYS A 82 -5.14 1.07 1.03
C CYS A 82 -4.73 -0.41 1.11
N ILE A 83 -3.63 -0.80 0.44
CA ILE A 83 -3.16 -2.19 0.41
C ILE A 83 -2.79 -2.65 1.83
N VAL A 84 -1.94 -1.89 2.53
CA VAL A 84 -1.47 -2.25 3.88
C VAL A 84 -2.65 -2.28 4.85
N GLY A 85 -3.52 -1.27 4.82
CA GLY A 85 -4.69 -1.20 5.69
C GLY A 85 -5.67 -2.36 5.50
N ASP A 86 -5.96 -2.74 4.25
CA ASP A 86 -6.78 -3.92 3.95
C ASP A 86 -6.13 -5.20 4.47
N GLN A 87 -4.82 -5.39 4.25
CA GLN A 87 -4.12 -6.57 4.75
C GLN A 87 -4.08 -6.65 6.27
N TYR A 88 -3.75 -5.55 6.98
CA TYR A 88 -3.75 -5.52 8.45
C TYR A 88 -5.15 -5.75 9.02
N THR A 89 -6.18 -5.17 8.39
CA THR A 89 -7.58 -5.40 8.78
C THR A 89 -7.96 -6.88 8.67
N ARG A 90 -7.56 -7.54 7.56
CA ARG A 90 -7.80 -8.98 7.36
C ARG A 90 -7.03 -9.82 8.36
N LEU A 91 -5.75 -9.53 8.58
CA LEU A 91 -4.92 -10.25 9.53
C LEU A 91 -5.51 -10.18 10.95
N ARG A 92 -5.89 -8.99 11.41
CA ARG A 92 -6.53 -8.81 12.73
C ARG A 92 -7.85 -9.59 12.83
N LYS A 93 -8.72 -9.48 11.82
CA LYS A 93 -10.04 -10.15 11.84
C LYS A 93 -9.96 -11.67 11.68
N ALA A 94 -8.98 -12.17 10.95
CA ALA A 94 -8.83 -13.59 10.65
C ALA A 94 -7.98 -14.35 11.67
N ASP A 95 -7.23 -13.66 12.53
CA ASP A 95 -6.49 -14.29 13.61
C ASP A 95 -7.38 -14.48 14.85
N ARG A 96 -7.80 -15.72 15.08
CA ARG A 96 -8.58 -16.13 16.25
C ARG A 96 -7.89 -15.80 17.58
N PHE A 97 -6.57 -15.68 17.58
CA PHE A 97 -5.76 -15.40 18.76
C PHE A 97 -5.27 -13.96 18.80
N PHE A 98 -5.80 -13.07 17.95
CA PHE A 98 -5.46 -11.67 17.99
C PHE A 98 -5.76 -11.10 19.39
N TYR A 99 -4.82 -10.31 19.91
CA TYR A 99 -4.69 -10.06 21.34
C TYR A 99 -5.86 -9.30 21.98
N ASP A 100 -6.63 -8.54 21.19
CA ASP A 100 -7.77 -7.74 21.65
C ASP A 100 -9.12 -8.47 21.55
N LEU A 101 -9.14 -9.72 21.05
CA LEU A 101 -10.36 -10.51 20.93
C LEU A 101 -10.71 -11.18 22.27
N GLY A 102 -11.85 -10.78 22.84
CA GLY A 102 -12.40 -11.33 24.08
C GLY A 102 -13.44 -12.43 23.89
N GLY A 103 -13.75 -13.15 24.98
CA GLY A 103 -14.90 -14.06 25.05
C GLY A 103 -14.75 -15.40 24.33
N GLN A 104 -13.54 -15.75 23.85
CA GLN A 104 -13.29 -16.99 23.11
C GLN A 104 -12.26 -17.89 23.82
N THR A 105 -12.25 -19.18 23.46
CA THR A 105 -11.23 -20.12 23.95
C THR A 105 -9.84 -19.72 23.45
N GLY A 106 -8.97 -19.27 24.36
CA GLY A 106 -7.62 -18.78 24.06
C GLY A 106 -7.45 -17.27 24.14
N SER A 107 -8.54 -16.50 24.37
CA SER A 107 -8.46 -15.07 24.66
C SER A 107 -7.60 -14.80 25.89
N PHE A 108 -6.87 -13.67 25.88
CA PHE A 108 -6.18 -13.18 27.06
C PHE A 108 -7.17 -12.89 28.20
N ARG A 109 -6.71 -13.06 29.44
CA ARG A 109 -7.48 -12.67 30.64
C ARG A 109 -7.18 -11.22 30.99
N GLU A 110 -8.18 -10.49 31.50
CA GLU A 110 -7.99 -9.14 32.04
C GLU A 110 -6.80 -9.12 33.02
N GLY A 111 -5.91 -8.15 32.84
CA GLY A 111 -4.70 -7.96 33.65
C GLY A 111 -3.41 -8.63 33.13
N LYS A 112 -3.44 -9.35 32.00
CA LYS A 112 -2.21 -9.89 31.36
C LYS A 112 -1.69 -9.09 30.17
N ALA A 113 -2.46 -8.12 29.70
CA ALA A 113 -2.06 -7.28 28.59
C ALA A 113 -2.62 -5.88 28.86
N GLU A 114 -1.72 -4.90 29.09
CA GLU A 114 -2.07 -3.48 29.10
C GLU A 114 -2.31 -3.04 27.65
N ILE A 115 -3.38 -3.55 27.05
CA ILE A 115 -3.78 -3.19 25.70
C ILE A 115 -4.60 -1.91 25.85
N THR A 116 -3.97 -0.77 25.62
CA THR A 116 -4.69 0.46 25.33
C THR A 116 -5.41 0.27 24.00
N ASP A 117 -6.72 0.54 23.97
CA ASP A 117 -7.52 0.54 22.74
C ASP A 117 -6.87 1.44 21.69
N PHE A 118 -6.16 0.83 20.73
CA PHE A 118 -5.78 1.49 19.50
C PHE A 118 -6.99 1.39 18.57
N LEU A 119 -7.81 2.45 18.60
CA LEU A 119 -8.80 2.71 17.56
C LEU A 119 -8.03 2.97 16.26
N ILE A 120 -8.06 2.00 15.34
CA ILE A 120 -7.83 2.21 13.92
C ILE A 120 -9.16 2.57 13.30
#